data_AF-A0A6A6F1U3-F1
#
_entry.id   AF-A0A6A6F1U3-F1
#
_cell.length_a   1.000
_cell.length_b   1.000
_cell.length_c   1.000
_cell.angle_alpha   90.00
_cell.angle_beta   90.00
_cell.angle_gamma   90.00
#
_symmetry.space_group_name_H-M   'P 1'
#
loop_
_entity.id
_entity.type
_entity.pdbx_description
1 polymer ?
#
loop_
_entity_poly.entity_id
_entity_poly.type
_entity_poly.pdbx_seq_one_letter_code
_entity_poly.pdbx_strand_id
1 'polypeptide(L)'
;MSFQVDVQRYVEEAGRTLERYLPQDRNSRLLLAGGAATVAGIVLFPLAHHFYLGRQLVHTHPSTGSLWASVECGEIENVPKDLTENAKSYRTVHDKVTKHIRDVTIGLSADLEGDFTRLLRHNFVQYNKTPASWFVWLACTSPKQRQSFNADHIESLNFVKGDLVNGAFEVVKRNSLRVELAIRPPARLNAVQGLLVISLRPRNEGATLSIETIQWTERNSGVVLPLERWVGKFLHDLSARWLILSGAQFLRGLAADHAL
;
A
#
# COMPACT_ATOMS: atom_id res chain seq x y z
N MET A 1 19.77 35.34 8.88
CA MET A 1 19.70 35.19 7.41
C MET A 1 18.52 34.28 7.11
N SER A 2 17.56 34.72 6.29
CA SER A 2 16.35 33.96 6.03
C SER A 2 16.60 32.89 4.99
N PHE A 3 16.16 31.65 5.27
CA PHE A 3 16.18 30.49 4.37
C PHE A 3 15.75 30.81 2.93
N GLN A 4 14.85 31.78 2.78
CA GLN A 4 14.31 32.25 1.52
C GLN A 4 15.37 32.94 0.62
N VAL A 5 16.29 33.71 1.22
CA VAL A 5 17.38 34.39 0.47
C VAL A 5 18.41 33.39 -0.03
N ASP A 6 18.74 32.38 0.78
CA ASP A 6 19.68 31.32 0.38
C ASP A 6 19.11 30.46 -0.75
N VAL A 7 17.83 30.05 -0.66
CA VAL A 7 17.15 29.30 -1.72
C VAL A 7 17.13 30.09 -3.03
N GLN A 8 16.85 31.39 -2.97
CA GLN A 8 16.77 32.24 -4.16
C GLN A 8 18.14 32.38 -4.85
N ARG A 9 19.22 32.50 -4.07
CA ARG A 9 20.60 32.50 -4.59
C ARG A 9 20.95 31.18 -5.28
N TYR A 10 20.61 30.03 -4.68
CA TYR A 10 20.87 28.72 -5.29
C TYR A 10 20.08 28.50 -6.58
N VAL A 11 18.83 28.98 -6.64
CA VAL A 11 18.00 28.89 -7.86
C VAL A 11 18.59 29.73 -8.99
N GLU A 12 19.05 30.95 -8.71
CA GLU A 12 19.69 31.80 -9.72
C GLU A 12 21.03 31.23 -10.23
N GLU A 13 21.84 30.66 -9.34
CA GLU A 13 23.12 30.08 -9.68
C GLU A 13 22.94 28.78 -10.51
N ALA A 14 21.96 27.96 -10.16
CA ALA A 14 21.54 26.81 -10.95
C ALA A 14 21.01 27.23 -12.33
N GLY A 15 20.18 28.29 -12.39
CA GLY A 15 19.65 28.83 -13.65
C GLY A 15 20.75 29.29 -14.60
N ARG A 16 21.69 30.11 -14.11
CA ARG A 16 22.85 30.59 -14.89
C ARG A 16 23.79 29.47 -15.34
N THR A 17 23.87 28.39 -14.57
CA THR A 17 24.67 27.21 -14.93
C THR A 17 23.96 26.42 -16.03
N LEU A 18 22.66 26.15 -15.89
CA LEU A 18 21.86 25.46 -16.90
C LEU A 18 21.85 26.20 -18.23
N GLU A 19 21.71 27.53 -18.24
CA GLU A 19 21.73 28.36 -19.45
C GLU A 19 23.03 28.23 -20.26
N ARG A 20 24.18 28.00 -19.60
CA ARG A 20 25.47 27.78 -20.29
C ARG A 20 25.54 26.43 -21.02
N TYR A 21 24.80 25.44 -20.54
CA TYR A 21 24.79 24.09 -21.12
C TYR A 21 23.58 23.82 -22.02
N LEU A 22 22.61 24.75 -22.07
CA LEU A 22 21.44 24.63 -22.93
C LEU A 22 21.81 24.95 -24.39
N PRO A 23 21.43 24.10 -25.35
CA PRO A 23 21.65 24.36 -26.77
C PRO A 23 20.99 25.69 -27.18
N GLN A 24 21.62 26.43 -28.11
CA GLN A 24 21.11 27.73 -28.55
C GLN A 24 19.87 27.60 -29.44
N ASP A 25 19.66 26.45 -30.08
CA ASP A 25 18.54 26.25 -30.98
C ASP A 25 17.22 26.04 -30.20
N ARG A 26 16.17 26.66 -30.72
CA ARG A 26 14.84 26.68 -30.09
C ARG A 26 14.23 25.27 -29.97
N ASN A 27 14.46 24.39 -30.93
CA ASN A 27 13.82 23.09 -30.98
C ASN A 27 14.41 22.13 -29.92
N SER A 28 15.73 22.13 -29.73
CA SER A 28 16.39 21.38 -28.68
C SER A 28 16.04 21.91 -27.29
N ARG A 29 15.86 23.23 -27.12
CA ARG A 29 15.34 23.80 -25.87
C ARG A 29 13.92 23.32 -25.57
N LEU A 30 13.05 23.29 -26.56
CA LEU A 30 11.68 22.78 -26.40
C LEU A 30 11.67 21.28 -26.06
N LEU A 31 12.53 20.48 -26.72
CA LEU A 31 12.69 19.06 -26.41
C LEU A 31 13.25 18.82 -25.00
N LEU A 32 14.26 19.60 -24.58
CA LEU A 32 14.83 19.53 -23.24
C LEU A 32 13.85 20.01 -22.17
N ALA A 33 13.09 21.07 -22.43
CA ALA A 33 12.05 21.56 -21.53
C ALA A 33 10.90 20.55 -21.42
N GLY A 34 10.46 19.96 -22.53
CA GLY A 34 9.48 18.88 -22.55
C GLY A 34 10.00 17.64 -21.82
N GLY A 35 11.26 17.25 -22.04
CA GLY A 35 11.92 16.15 -21.34
C GLY A 35 12.06 16.40 -19.85
N ALA A 36 12.51 17.59 -19.44
CA ALA A 36 12.63 17.99 -18.04
C ALA A 36 11.28 18.08 -17.34
N ALA A 37 10.25 18.64 -17.99
CA ALA A 37 8.88 18.65 -17.46
C ALA A 37 8.31 17.23 -17.32
N THR A 38 8.64 16.34 -18.25
CA THR A 38 8.24 14.93 -18.19
C THR A 38 8.96 14.21 -17.05
N VAL A 39 10.27 14.39 -16.88
CA VAL A 39 11.04 13.84 -15.75
C VAL A 39 10.54 14.40 -14.42
N ALA A 40 10.26 15.71 -14.35
CA ALA A 40 9.67 16.36 -13.18
C ALA A 40 8.28 15.76 -12.88
N GLY A 41 7.44 15.57 -13.88
CA GLY A 41 6.14 14.92 -13.72
C GLY A 41 6.25 13.46 -13.27
N ILE A 42 7.19 12.68 -13.82
CA ILE A 42 7.33 11.25 -13.50
C ILE A 42 8.02 11.03 -12.15
N VAL A 43 8.92 11.92 -11.73
CA VAL A 43 9.72 11.74 -10.50
C VAL A 43 9.21 12.60 -9.36
N LEU A 44 9.04 13.91 -9.58
CA LEU A 44 8.66 14.84 -8.51
C LEU A 44 7.20 14.68 -8.10
N PHE A 45 6.28 14.40 -9.02
CA PHE A 45 4.87 14.22 -8.64
C PHE A 45 4.66 12.99 -7.75
N PRO A 46 5.15 11.77 -8.07
CA PRO A 46 5.03 10.64 -7.14
C PRO A 46 5.74 10.87 -5.81
N LEU A 47 6.90 11.56 -5.80
CA LEU A 47 7.59 11.92 -4.56
C LEU A 47 6.77 12.90 -3.73
N ALA A 48 6.28 13.99 -4.31
CA ALA A 48 5.46 14.98 -3.62
C ALA A 48 4.16 14.35 -3.11
N HIS A 49 3.52 13.50 -3.91
CA HIS A 49 2.34 12.74 -3.52
C HIS A 49 2.66 11.79 -2.36
N HIS A 50 3.76 11.03 -2.43
CA HIS A 50 4.23 10.17 -1.34
C HIS A 50 4.46 10.95 -0.03
N PHE A 51 5.09 12.13 -0.10
CA PHE A 51 5.27 13.03 1.04
C PHE A 51 3.94 13.55 1.59
N TYR A 52 3.03 13.98 0.73
CA TYR A 52 1.71 14.49 1.11
C TYR A 52 0.87 13.43 1.84
N LEU A 53 0.81 12.21 1.32
CA LEU A 53 0.08 11.11 1.95
C LEU A 53 0.73 10.72 3.29
N GLY A 54 2.07 10.69 3.36
CA GLY A 54 2.81 10.30 4.55
C GLY A 54 2.54 11.17 5.77
N ARG A 55 2.23 12.46 5.58
CA ARG A 55 1.91 13.39 6.68
C ARG A 55 0.56 13.11 7.35
N GLN A 56 -0.27 12.26 6.79
CA GLN A 56 -1.65 12.05 7.23
C GLN A 56 -1.87 10.74 7.99
N LEU A 57 -0.82 9.94 8.20
CA LEU A 57 -0.92 8.58 8.71
C LEU A 57 0.26 8.22 9.63
N VAL A 58 0.09 7.15 10.39
CA VAL A 58 1.16 6.53 11.16
C VAL A 58 1.70 5.37 10.33
N HIS A 59 2.98 5.40 10.01
CA HIS A 59 3.66 4.36 9.24
C HIS A 59 4.75 3.72 10.11
N THR A 60 4.52 2.49 10.54
CA THR A 60 5.56 1.68 11.19
C THR A 60 6.35 1.00 10.09
N HIS A 61 7.54 1.53 9.82
CA HIS A 61 8.48 0.99 8.84
C HIS A 61 8.93 -0.45 9.19
N PRO A 62 9.42 -1.21 8.19
CA PRO A 62 9.96 -2.56 8.32
C PRO A 62 10.72 -2.83 9.62
N SER A 63 10.08 -3.49 10.58
CA SER A 63 10.73 -3.92 11.82
C SER A 63 10.25 -5.31 12.23
N THR A 64 11.19 -6.22 12.45
CA THR A 64 10.89 -7.56 12.97
C THR A 64 10.28 -7.49 14.37
N GLY A 65 10.67 -6.53 15.21
CA GLY A 65 10.13 -6.37 16.56
C GLY A 65 8.63 -6.05 16.61
N SER A 66 8.12 -5.21 15.69
CA SER A 66 6.68 -4.90 15.65
C SER A 66 5.83 -6.07 15.17
N LEU A 67 6.39 -6.97 14.35
CA LEU A 67 5.72 -8.20 13.94
C LEU A 67 5.52 -9.13 15.13
N TRP A 68 6.59 -9.37 15.90
CA TRP A 68 6.53 -10.27 17.05
C TRP A 68 5.55 -9.77 18.09
N ALA A 69 5.48 -8.45 18.33
CA ALA A 69 4.45 -7.87 19.18
C ALA A 69 3.02 -8.15 18.66
N SER A 70 2.75 -7.97 17.36
CA SER A 70 1.43 -8.28 16.78
C SER A 70 1.08 -9.78 16.84
N VAL A 71 2.07 -10.66 16.68
CA VAL A 71 1.88 -12.13 16.76
C VAL A 71 1.65 -12.57 18.21
N GLU A 72 2.46 -12.07 19.15
CA GLU A 72 2.36 -12.39 20.59
C GLU A 72 1.06 -11.89 21.20
N CYS A 73 0.56 -10.72 20.78
CA CYS A 73 -0.74 -10.22 21.20
C CYS A 73 -1.94 -11.00 20.60
N GLY A 74 -1.68 -12.08 19.84
CA GLY A 74 -2.72 -12.84 19.14
C GLY A 74 -3.44 -11.99 18.10
N GLU A 75 -2.86 -10.87 17.69
CA GLU A 75 -3.46 -10.08 16.65
C GLU A 75 -3.35 -10.90 15.37
N ILE A 76 -2.20 -11.45 14.98
CA ILE A 76 -2.04 -12.15 13.70
C ILE A 76 -1.95 -13.66 13.89
N GLU A 77 -2.84 -14.42 13.26
CA GLU A 77 -2.98 -15.86 13.53
C GLU A 77 -2.41 -16.77 12.44
N ASN A 78 -2.44 -16.36 11.17
CA ASN A 78 -2.04 -17.24 10.06
C ASN A 78 -0.56 -17.10 9.66
N VAL A 79 0.30 -16.64 10.57
CA VAL A 79 1.75 -16.70 10.38
C VAL A 79 2.20 -18.16 10.63
N PRO A 80 2.95 -18.80 9.72
CA PRO A 80 3.46 -20.15 9.94
C PRO A 80 4.23 -20.26 11.27
N LYS A 81 3.91 -21.28 12.08
CA LYS A 81 4.56 -21.52 13.39
C LYS A 81 6.07 -21.66 13.27
N ASP A 82 6.56 -22.19 12.16
CA ASP A 82 7.99 -22.31 11.90
C ASP A 82 8.71 -20.95 11.85
N LEU A 83 8.02 -19.87 11.44
CA LEU A 83 8.59 -18.51 11.53
C LEU A 83 8.75 -18.08 12.98
N THR A 84 7.81 -18.41 13.86
CA THR A 84 7.85 -18.03 15.27
C THR A 84 8.87 -18.87 16.03
N GLU A 85 8.91 -20.18 15.77
CA GLU A 85 9.77 -21.14 16.46
C GLU A 85 11.23 -21.07 15.96
N ASN A 86 11.45 -20.82 14.66
CA ASN A 86 12.76 -20.77 14.02
C ASN A 86 13.08 -19.39 13.42
N ALA A 87 12.74 -18.31 14.12
CA ALA A 87 12.86 -16.93 13.63
C ALA A 87 14.24 -16.55 13.04
N LYS A 88 15.34 -17.15 13.53
CA LYS A 88 16.70 -16.89 13.02
C LYS A 88 16.92 -17.39 11.59
N SER A 89 16.21 -18.46 11.21
CA SER A 89 16.29 -19.09 9.88
C SER A 89 15.60 -18.28 8.79
N TYR A 90 14.80 -17.28 9.19
CA TYR A 90 14.02 -16.45 8.28
C TYR A 90 14.50 -15.01 8.25
N ARG A 91 14.25 -14.36 7.12
CA ARG A 91 14.21 -12.90 6.98
C ARG A 91 12.76 -12.50 6.84
N THR A 92 12.34 -11.57 7.68
CA THR A 92 10.96 -11.11 7.74
C THR A 92 10.90 -9.60 7.66
N VAL A 93 9.97 -9.11 6.86
CA VAL A 93 9.68 -7.69 6.71
C VAL A 93 8.22 -7.49 7.09
N HIS A 94 7.97 -6.54 8.00
CA HIS A 94 6.64 -6.19 8.45
C HIS A 94 6.42 -4.68 8.31
N ASP A 95 5.45 -4.33 7.48
CA ASP A 95 5.04 -2.97 7.22
C ASP A 95 3.62 -2.76 7.73
N LYS A 96 3.40 -1.71 8.52
CA LYS A 96 2.06 -1.39 9.07
C LYS A 96 1.74 0.07 8.85
N VAL A 97 0.65 0.31 8.14
CA VAL A 97 0.08 1.64 7.93
C VAL A 97 -1.22 1.75 8.70
N THR A 98 -1.36 2.81 9.49
CA THR A 98 -2.53 3.04 10.33
C THR A 98 -3.09 4.45 10.14
N LYS A 99 -4.42 4.55 10.06
CA LYS A 99 -5.15 5.81 9.99
C LYS A 99 -6.25 5.82 11.06
N HIS A 100 -6.17 6.80 11.95
CA HIS A 100 -7.26 7.14 12.86
C HIS A 100 -8.28 8.02 12.13
N ILE A 101 -9.55 7.67 12.28
CA ILE A 101 -10.69 8.33 11.66
C ILE A 101 -11.62 8.77 12.80
N ARG A 102 -11.53 10.04 13.19
CA ARG A 102 -12.25 10.58 14.36
C ARG A 102 -13.75 10.72 14.11
N ASP A 103 -14.11 11.09 12.88
CA ASP A 103 -15.48 11.46 12.50
C ASP A 103 -16.31 10.27 12.01
N VAL A 104 -15.71 9.08 11.95
CA VAL A 104 -16.45 7.85 11.69
C VAL A 104 -16.71 7.24 13.04
N THR A 105 -17.74 7.74 13.73
CA THR A 105 -18.30 7.04 14.87
C THR A 105 -18.89 5.76 14.32
N ILE A 106 -18.06 4.70 14.25
CA ILE A 106 -18.51 3.32 14.09
C ILE A 106 -19.20 2.92 15.40
N GLY A 107 -20.17 3.72 15.81
CA GLY A 107 -21.14 3.43 16.82
C GLY A 107 -22.38 3.00 16.07
N LEU A 108 -22.67 1.70 16.12
CA LEU A 108 -24.00 1.15 15.83
C LEU A 108 -24.54 1.32 14.39
N SER A 109 -23.73 1.21 13.33
CA SER A 109 -24.34 0.72 12.08
C SER A 109 -24.79 -0.73 12.35
N ALA A 110 -26.03 -1.08 12.02
CA ALA A 110 -26.54 -2.43 12.25
C ALA A 110 -25.78 -3.51 11.43
N ASP A 111 -24.99 -3.08 10.44
CA ASP A 111 -24.26 -3.94 9.50
C ASP A 111 -22.79 -3.52 9.33
N LEU A 112 -22.07 -3.44 10.45
CA LEU A 112 -20.62 -3.17 10.48
C LEU A 112 -19.81 -4.14 9.61
N GLU A 113 -20.26 -5.38 9.51
CA GLU A 113 -19.62 -6.40 8.70
C GLU A 113 -19.82 -6.14 7.20
N GLY A 114 -21.00 -5.71 6.79
CA GLY A 114 -21.30 -5.25 5.44
C GLY A 114 -20.49 -4.01 5.05
N ASP A 115 -20.39 -3.01 5.94
CA ASP A 115 -19.58 -1.81 5.69
C ASP A 115 -18.10 -2.14 5.53
N PHE A 116 -17.58 -3.04 6.35
CA PHE A 116 -16.22 -3.52 6.20
C PHE A 116 -16.03 -4.32 4.90
N THR A 117 -17.01 -5.13 4.50
CA THR A 117 -16.98 -5.85 3.22
C THR A 117 -16.94 -4.87 2.05
N ARG A 118 -17.76 -3.82 2.08
CA ARG A 118 -17.75 -2.73 1.07
C ARG A 118 -16.42 -1.98 1.05
N LEU A 119 -15.82 -1.73 2.21
CA LEU A 119 -14.48 -1.15 2.32
C LEU A 119 -13.42 -2.04 1.64
N LEU A 120 -13.47 -3.36 1.85
CA LEU A 120 -12.55 -4.28 1.20
C LEU A 120 -12.69 -4.22 -0.33
N ARG A 121 -13.93 -4.27 -0.84
CA ARG A 121 -14.22 -4.15 -2.28
C ARG A 121 -13.64 -2.85 -2.84
N HIS A 122 -13.94 -1.72 -2.20
CA HIS A 122 -13.39 -0.42 -2.56
C HIS A 122 -11.87 -0.44 -2.59
N ASN A 123 -11.21 -0.93 -1.54
CA ASN A 123 -9.75 -0.97 -1.48
C ASN A 123 -9.14 -1.82 -2.59
N PHE A 124 -9.67 -3.02 -2.87
CA PHE A 124 -9.14 -3.87 -3.94
C PHE A 124 -9.41 -3.31 -5.35
N VAL A 125 -10.53 -2.60 -5.55
CA VAL A 125 -10.79 -1.82 -6.77
C VAL A 125 -9.81 -0.64 -6.90
N GLN A 126 -9.50 0.07 -5.81
CA GLN A 126 -8.49 1.14 -5.84
C GLN A 126 -7.08 0.60 -6.04
N TYR A 127 -6.77 -0.58 -5.52
CA TYR A 127 -5.48 -1.22 -5.71
C TYR A 127 -5.18 -1.46 -7.20
N ASN A 128 -6.19 -1.82 -8.00
CA ASN A 128 -6.05 -1.97 -9.46
C ASN A 128 -5.48 -0.76 -10.19
N LYS A 129 -5.62 0.44 -9.60
CA LYS A 129 -5.14 1.70 -10.18
C LYS A 129 -3.69 2.02 -9.79
N THR A 130 -3.08 1.19 -8.95
CA THR A 130 -1.71 1.39 -8.48
C THR A 130 -0.70 0.72 -9.43
N PRO A 131 0.51 1.29 -9.57
CA PRO A 131 1.57 0.63 -10.32
C PRO A 131 1.93 -0.75 -9.76
N ALA A 132 1.84 -0.93 -8.42
CA ALA A 132 2.08 -2.22 -7.77
C ALA A 132 1.13 -3.31 -8.31
N SER A 133 -0.17 -3.01 -8.44
CA SER A 133 -1.14 -3.94 -9.00
C SER A 133 -0.88 -4.27 -10.47
N TRP A 134 -0.41 -3.32 -11.28
CA TRP A 134 -0.08 -3.57 -12.68
C TRP A 134 1.08 -4.57 -12.81
N PHE A 135 2.10 -4.47 -11.95
CA PHE A 135 3.18 -5.45 -11.92
C PHE A 135 2.69 -6.86 -11.56
N VAL A 136 1.79 -6.98 -10.59
CA VAL A 136 1.17 -8.28 -10.25
C VAL A 136 0.35 -8.81 -11.42
N TRP A 137 -0.48 -7.97 -12.03
CA TRP A 137 -1.32 -8.34 -13.18
C TRP A 137 -0.50 -8.84 -14.37
N LEU A 138 0.61 -8.16 -14.69
CA LEU A 138 1.53 -8.57 -15.77
C LEU A 138 2.19 -9.93 -15.48
N ALA A 139 2.39 -10.27 -14.21
CA ALA A 139 2.93 -11.56 -13.79
C ALA A 139 1.90 -12.69 -13.80
N CYS A 140 0.59 -12.38 -13.79
CA CYS A 140 -0.48 -13.39 -13.85
C CYS A 140 -0.51 -14.11 -15.21
N THR A 141 -0.43 -15.44 -15.16
CA THR A 141 -0.43 -16.31 -16.34
C THR A 141 -1.77 -16.99 -16.59
N SER A 142 -2.57 -17.23 -15.55
CA SER A 142 -3.87 -17.90 -15.69
C SER A 142 -5.03 -16.92 -15.93
N PRO A 143 -6.05 -17.30 -16.73
CA PRO A 143 -7.25 -16.49 -16.92
C PRO A 143 -7.98 -16.18 -15.60
N LYS A 144 -8.06 -17.18 -14.70
CA LYS A 144 -8.69 -17.02 -13.37
C LYS A 144 -8.00 -15.94 -12.53
N GLN A 145 -6.67 -15.90 -12.53
CA GLN A 145 -5.93 -14.83 -11.82
C GLN A 145 -6.23 -13.46 -12.40
N ARG A 146 -6.27 -13.31 -13.73
CA ARG A 146 -6.57 -12.01 -14.36
C ARG A 146 -8.01 -11.57 -14.14
N GLN A 147 -8.96 -12.51 -14.18
CA GLN A 147 -10.37 -12.23 -13.90
C GLN A 147 -10.57 -11.66 -12.50
N SER A 148 -9.75 -12.08 -11.53
CA SER A 148 -9.86 -11.58 -10.15
C SER A 148 -9.46 -10.10 -9.95
N PHE A 149 -9.05 -9.41 -11.01
CA PHE A 149 -8.85 -7.95 -11.02
C PHE A 149 -10.11 -7.19 -11.50
N ASN A 150 -11.10 -7.86 -12.12
CA ASN A 150 -12.31 -7.18 -12.58
C ASN A 150 -13.11 -6.63 -11.40
N ALA A 151 -13.67 -5.44 -11.58
CA ALA A 151 -14.52 -4.80 -10.58
C ALA A 151 -15.72 -5.70 -10.24
N ASP A 152 -16.41 -6.26 -11.24
CA ASP A 152 -17.55 -7.15 -11.02
C ASP A 152 -17.21 -8.39 -10.19
N HIS A 153 -16.00 -8.95 -10.40
CA HIS A 153 -15.52 -10.06 -9.57
C HIS A 153 -15.32 -9.59 -8.13
N ILE A 154 -14.61 -8.49 -7.92
CA ILE A 154 -14.33 -7.94 -6.59
C ILE A 154 -15.63 -7.61 -5.86
N GLU A 155 -16.60 -7.00 -6.54
CA GLU A 155 -17.90 -6.63 -5.98
C GLU A 155 -18.75 -7.85 -5.59
N SER A 156 -18.53 -9.00 -6.24
CA SER A 156 -19.21 -10.25 -5.87
C SER A 156 -18.59 -10.95 -4.65
N LEU A 157 -17.39 -10.56 -4.22
CA LEU A 157 -16.69 -11.23 -3.12
C LEU A 157 -17.26 -10.84 -1.75
N ASN A 158 -17.38 -11.85 -0.87
CA ASN A 158 -17.65 -11.65 0.56
C ASN A 158 -16.39 -11.80 1.41
N PHE A 159 -15.24 -12.05 0.77
CA PHE A 159 -13.94 -12.26 1.42
C PHE A 159 -14.01 -13.37 2.46
N VAL A 160 -14.61 -14.49 2.07
CA VAL A 160 -14.61 -15.73 2.86
C VAL A 160 -13.35 -16.54 2.52
N LYS A 161 -13.00 -17.50 3.38
CA LYS A 161 -11.80 -18.32 3.21
C LYS A 161 -11.77 -18.98 1.82
N GLY A 162 -10.67 -18.82 1.10
CA GLY A 162 -10.45 -19.33 -0.26
C GLY A 162 -10.78 -18.33 -1.38
N ASP A 163 -11.41 -17.19 -1.07
CA ASP A 163 -11.64 -16.14 -2.07
C ASP A 163 -10.31 -15.58 -2.56
N LEU A 164 -10.15 -15.49 -3.89
CA LEU A 164 -8.99 -14.93 -4.56
C LEU A 164 -9.31 -13.54 -5.11
N VAL A 165 -8.45 -12.57 -4.80
CA VAL A 165 -8.59 -11.18 -5.23
C VAL A 165 -7.25 -10.64 -5.76
N ASN A 166 -7.29 -9.88 -6.85
CA ASN A 166 -6.13 -9.31 -7.55
C ASN A 166 -5.01 -10.34 -7.85
N GLY A 167 -5.38 -11.58 -8.14
CA GLY A 167 -4.52 -12.66 -8.63
C GLY A 167 -3.48 -13.21 -7.65
N ALA A 168 -3.29 -12.54 -6.51
CA ALA A 168 -2.23 -12.84 -5.56
C ALA A 168 -2.68 -12.87 -4.09
N PHE A 169 -3.88 -12.37 -3.76
CA PHE A 169 -4.34 -12.36 -2.37
C PHE A 169 -5.47 -13.38 -2.19
N GLU A 170 -5.18 -14.43 -1.43
CA GLU A 170 -6.13 -15.49 -1.10
C GLU A 170 -6.56 -15.33 0.36
N VAL A 171 -7.86 -15.22 0.63
CA VAL A 171 -8.35 -15.09 2.00
C VAL A 171 -8.08 -16.37 2.79
N VAL A 172 -7.35 -16.26 3.89
CA VAL A 172 -7.10 -17.38 4.82
C VAL A 172 -7.95 -17.29 6.07
N LYS A 173 -8.31 -16.08 6.50
CA LYS A 173 -9.16 -15.84 7.66
C LYS A 173 -10.00 -14.58 7.51
N ARG A 174 -11.24 -14.65 7.99
CA ARG A 174 -12.21 -13.54 8.03
C ARG A 174 -12.91 -13.53 9.38
N ASN A 175 -12.90 -12.37 10.04
CA ASN A 175 -13.75 -12.02 11.19
C ASN A 175 -14.52 -10.75 10.82
N SER A 176 -15.62 -10.36 11.47
CA SER A 176 -16.49 -9.25 11.01
C SER A 176 -15.77 -7.95 10.59
N LEU A 177 -14.74 -7.51 11.32
CA LEU A 177 -13.98 -6.28 11.03
C LEU A 177 -12.51 -6.51 10.68
N ARG A 178 -12.17 -7.73 10.24
CA ARG A 178 -10.80 -8.10 9.92
C ARG A 178 -10.71 -9.18 8.85
N VAL A 179 -9.73 -9.06 7.97
CA VAL A 179 -9.38 -10.10 7.01
C VAL A 179 -7.88 -10.33 6.98
N GLU A 180 -7.48 -11.58 6.85
CA GLU A 180 -6.10 -12.00 6.58
C GLU A 180 -6.07 -12.70 5.23
N LEU A 181 -5.19 -12.23 4.35
CA LEU A 181 -5.00 -12.77 3.00
C LEU A 181 -3.57 -13.26 2.84
N ALA A 182 -3.39 -14.52 2.51
CA ALA A 182 -2.09 -15.05 2.10
C ALA A 182 -1.70 -14.47 0.74
N ILE A 183 -0.45 -14.04 0.65
CA ILE A 183 0.15 -13.58 -0.60
C ILE A 183 0.65 -14.82 -1.34
N ARG A 184 -0.07 -15.17 -2.41
CA ARG A 184 0.23 -16.25 -3.36
C ARG A 184 0.70 -15.64 -4.68
N PRO A 185 1.98 -15.24 -4.81
CA PRO A 185 2.43 -14.58 -6.02
C PRO A 185 2.25 -15.50 -7.24
N PRO A 186 1.90 -14.95 -8.42
CA PRO A 186 1.94 -15.70 -9.67
C PRO A 186 3.32 -16.34 -9.89
N ALA A 187 3.38 -17.50 -10.55
CA ALA A 187 4.61 -18.30 -10.69
C ALA A 187 5.83 -17.55 -11.27
N ARG A 188 5.62 -16.42 -11.98
CA ARG A 188 6.69 -15.56 -12.51
C ARG A 188 7.32 -14.62 -11.49
N LEU A 189 6.63 -14.33 -10.40
CA LEU A 189 7.17 -13.63 -9.25
C LEU A 189 7.64 -14.73 -8.30
N ASN A 190 8.94 -14.77 -7.99
CA ASN A 190 9.57 -15.73 -7.08
C ASN A 190 8.70 -15.97 -5.83
N ALA A 191 8.90 -17.11 -5.15
CA ALA A 191 8.15 -17.57 -3.98
C ALA A 191 8.27 -16.63 -2.75
N VAL A 192 7.72 -15.43 -2.88
CA VAL A 192 7.52 -14.47 -1.81
C VAL A 192 6.31 -14.96 -1.04
N GLN A 193 6.56 -15.51 0.14
CA GLN A 193 5.49 -15.82 1.07
C GLN A 193 5.17 -14.55 1.86
N GLY A 194 3.89 -14.33 2.10
CA GLY A 194 3.46 -13.17 2.84
C GLY A 194 2.02 -13.24 3.29
N LEU A 195 1.65 -12.27 4.12
CA LEU A 195 0.31 -12.08 4.67
C LEU A 195 -0.04 -10.59 4.58
N LEU A 196 -1.20 -10.30 4.01
CA LEU A 196 -1.85 -8.99 4.04
C LEU A 196 -2.96 -9.05 5.08
N VAL A 197 -2.92 -8.17 6.08
CA VAL A 197 -3.95 -8.04 7.09
C VAL A 197 -4.61 -6.67 6.94
N ILE A 198 -5.93 -6.65 6.85
CA ILE A 198 -6.71 -5.40 6.88
C ILE A 198 -7.63 -5.50 8.09
N SER A 199 -7.61 -4.48 8.94
CA SER A 199 -8.46 -4.45 10.13
C SER A 199 -9.07 -3.09 10.38
N LEU A 200 -10.30 -3.08 10.86
CA LEU A 200 -11.02 -1.89 11.30
C LEU A 200 -11.34 -2.07 12.79
N ARG A 201 -10.79 -1.19 13.62
CA ARG A 201 -11.01 -1.25 15.07
C ARG A 201 -11.85 -0.05 15.50
N PRO A 202 -13.12 -0.25 15.91
CA PRO A 202 -13.91 0.80 16.53
C PRO A 202 -13.21 1.33 17.79
N ARG A 203 -13.35 2.63 18.05
CA ARG A 203 -12.85 3.32 19.25
C ARG A 203 -13.96 4.22 19.79
N ASN A 204 -13.84 4.63 21.05
CA ASN A 204 -14.85 5.50 21.70
C ASN A 204 -15.17 6.75 20.87
N GLU A 205 -14.15 7.34 20.24
CA GLU A 205 -14.26 8.50 19.34
C GLU A 205 -13.72 8.15 17.96
N GLY A 206 -14.38 7.21 17.29
CA GLY A 206 -14.18 6.96 15.87
C GLY A 206 -13.77 5.53 15.54
N ALA A 207 -12.83 5.38 14.60
CA ALA A 207 -12.25 4.09 14.26
C ALA A 207 -10.79 4.19 13.80
N THR A 208 -10.09 3.06 13.93
CA THR A 208 -8.72 2.90 13.42
C THR A 208 -8.73 1.88 12.31
N LEU A 209 -8.44 2.33 11.08
CA LEU A 209 -8.15 1.45 9.95
C LEU A 209 -6.66 1.12 9.95
N SER A 210 -6.32 -0.15 9.77
CA SER A 210 -4.94 -0.61 9.57
C SER A 210 -4.81 -1.53 8.38
N ILE A 211 -3.68 -1.42 7.69
CA ILE A 211 -3.22 -2.34 6.64
C ILE A 211 -1.81 -2.78 7.03
N GLU A 212 -1.62 -4.08 7.18
CA GLU A 212 -0.35 -4.69 7.59
C GLU A 212 0.10 -5.66 6.50
N THR A 213 1.34 -5.55 6.07
CA THR A 213 1.94 -6.46 5.09
C THR A 213 3.15 -7.11 5.71
N ILE A 214 3.10 -8.44 5.76
CA ILE A 214 4.17 -9.28 6.28
C ILE A 214 4.71 -10.08 5.11
N GLN A 215 6.01 -10.09 4.93
CA GLN A 215 6.69 -10.92 3.94
C GLN A 215 7.83 -11.65 4.62
N TRP A 216 8.02 -12.91 4.24
CA TRP A 216 9.14 -13.69 4.74
C TRP A 216 9.76 -14.58 3.67
N THR A 217 11.02 -14.90 3.88
CA THR A 217 11.76 -15.89 3.10
C THR A 217 12.85 -16.51 3.98
N GLU A 218 13.30 -17.72 3.64
CA GLU A 218 14.46 -18.31 4.30
C GLU A 218 15.69 -17.42 4.09
N ARG A 219 16.53 -17.31 5.12
CA ARG A 219 17.66 -16.38 5.13
C ARG A 219 18.65 -16.64 4.00
N ASN A 220 18.79 -17.90 3.59
CA ASN A 220 19.75 -18.35 2.57
C ASN A 220 19.10 -18.79 1.25
N SER A 221 17.83 -18.43 1.00
CA SER A 221 17.12 -18.83 -0.23
C SER A 221 17.61 -18.16 -1.50
N GLY A 222 18.41 -17.10 -1.39
CA GLY A 222 18.77 -16.21 -2.51
C GLY A 222 17.61 -15.34 -3.02
N VAL A 223 16.41 -15.45 -2.43
CA VAL A 223 15.24 -14.62 -2.78
C VAL A 223 15.35 -13.26 -2.11
N VAL A 224 15.15 -12.19 -2.86
CA VAL A 224 15.07 -10.82 -2.33
C VAL A 224 13.61 -10.41 -2.28
N LEU A 225 13.14 -9.99 -1.10
CA LEU A 225 11.73 -9.60 -0.93
C LEU A 225 11.47 -8.27 -1.68
N PRO A 226 10.29 -8.07 -2.27
CA PRO A 226 9.93 -6.81 -2.91
C PRO A 226 10.11 -5.59 -2.00
N LEU A 227 9.80 -5.74 -0.71
CA LEU A 227 9.96 -4.69 0.31
C LEU A 227 11.43 -4.41 0.69
N GLU A 228 12.38 -5.27 0.33
CA GLU A 228 13.81 -5.04 0.52
C GLU A 228 14.41 -4.20 -0.62
N ARG A 229 13.78 -4.18 -1.82
CA ARG A 229 14.24 -3.38 -2.96
C ARG A 229 13.67 -1.98 -2.89
N TRP A 230 14.49 -0.95 -3.12
CA TRP A 230 14.03 0.45 -3.06
C TRP A 230 12.78 0.72 -3.92
N VAL A 231 12.78 0.34 -5.20
CA VAL A 231 11.62 0.57 -6.07
C VAL A 231 10.38 -0.19 -5.58
N GLY A 232 10.53 -1.45 -5.17
CA GLY A 232 9.43 -2.26 -4.65
C GLY A 232 8.86 -1.68 -3.35
N LYS A 233 9.74 -1.28 -2.43
CA LYS A 233 9.38 -0.58 -1.19
C LYS A 233 8.65 0.73 -1.47
N PHE A 234 9.14 1.57 -2.37
CA PHE A 234 8.51 2.84 -2.69
C PHE A 234 7.11 2.65 -3.29
N LEU A 235 6.95 1.70 -4.23
CA LEU A 235 5.65 1.39 -4.82
C LEU A 235 4.67 0.81 -3.81
N HIS A 236 5.14 -0.06 -2.92
CA HIS A 236 4.36 -0.57 -1.80
C HIS A 236 3.92 0.55 -0.86
N ASP A 237 4.86 1.38 -0.40
CA ASP A 237 4.59 2.51 0.50
C ASP A 237 3.56 3.46 -0.12
N LEU A 238 3.72 3.81 -1.39
CA LEU A 238 2.76 4.64 -2.12
C LEU A 238 1.36 3.99 -2.17
N SER A 239 1.30 2.69 -2.47
CA SER A 239 0.04 1.95 -2.59
C SER A 239 -0.65 1.80 -1.24
N ALA A 240 0.06 1.38 -0.19
CA ALA A 240 -0.48 1.21 1.15
C ALA A 240 -1.03 2.54 1.72
N ARG A 241 -0.32 3.65 1.50
CA ARG A 241 -0.76 5.00 1.91
C ARG A 241 -1.98 5.46 1.12
N TRP A 242 -2.02 5.22 -0.19
CA TRP A 242 -3.18 5.53 -1.02
C TRP A 242 -4.41 4.76 -0.56
N LEU A 243 -4.27 3.44 -0.38
CA LEU A 243 -5.37 2.55 0.02
C LEU A 243 -5.96 2.94 1.37
N ILE A 244 -5.11 3.21 2.37
CA ILE A 244 -5.63 3.55 3.70
C ILE A 244 -6.36 4.90 3.74
N LEU A 245 -5.89 5.87 2.96
CA LEU A 245 -6.53 7.19 2.90
C LEU A 245 -7.81 7.15 2.06
N SER A 246 -7.79 6.46 0.93
CA SER A 246 -8.99 6.25 0.10
C SER A 246 -10.05 5.45 0.85
N GLY A 247 -9.67 4.40 1.56
CA GLY A 247 -10.57 3.62 2.41
C GLY A 247 -11.13 4.43 3.57
N ALA A 248 -10.32 5.25 4.23
CA ALA A 248 -10.79 6.15 5.29
C ALA A 248 -11.80 7.19 4.77
N GLN A 249 -11.60 7.73 3.57
CA GLN A 249 -12.55 8.64 2.92
C GLN A 249 -13.85 7.92 2.56
N PHE A 250 -13.76 6.69 2.04
CA PHE A 250 -14.92 5.86 1.73
C PHE A 250 -15.77 5.59 2.98
N LEU A 251 -15.14 5.19 4.10
CA LEU A 251 -15.82 4.98 5.38
C LEU A 251 -16.52 6.25 5.89
N ARG A 252 -15.92 7.43 5.70
CA ARG A 252 -16.57 8.70 6.02
C ARG A 252 -17.82 8.95 5.18
N GLY A 253 -17.78 8.59 3.90
CA GLY A 253 -18.95 8.64 3.03
C GLY A 253 -20.08 7.74 3.53
N LEU A 254 -19.76 6.47 3.84
CA LEU A 254 -20.75 5.54 4.39
C LEU A 254 -21.35 6.04 5.72
N ALA A 255 -20.53 6.55 6.62
CA ALA A 255 -21.00 7.10 7.89
C ALA A 255 -21.94 8.30 7.71
N ALA A 256 -21.70 9.15 6.69
CA ALA A 256 -22.59 10.24 6.36
C ALA A 256 -23.93 9.74 5.79
N ASP A 257 -23.92 8.70 4.96
CA ASP A 257 -25.14 8.09 4.41
C ASP A 257 -26.03 7.47 5.51
N HIS A 258 -25.44 6.93 6.57
CA HIS A 258 -26.17 6.38 7.72
C HIS A 258 -26.75 7.45 8.67
N ALA A 259 -26.27 8.69 8.58
CA ALA A 259 -26.75 9.80 9.39
C ALA A 259 -27.93 10.57 8.76
N LEU A 260 -28.26 10.25 7.50
CA LEU A 260 -29.40 10.78 6.74
C LEU A 260 -30.61 9.83 6.83
#